data_AF-A0A1A7X0B0-F1
#
_entry.id   AF-A0A1A7X0B0-F1
#
_cell.length_a   1.000
_cell.length_b   1.000
_cell.length_c   1.000
_cell.angle_alpha   90.00
_cell.angle_beta   90.00
_cell.angle_gamma   90.00
#
_symmetry.space_group_name_H-M   'P 1'
#
loop_
_entity.id
_entity.type
_entity.pdbx_description
1 polymer ?
#
loop_
_entity_poly.entity_id
_entity_poly.type
_entity_poly.pdbx_seq_one_letter_code
_entity_poly.pdbx_strand_id
1 'polypeptide(L)'
;PEHNTVLLANTGAEVTEGESVVIDQLKLDASNLMSKLPTPLRSSHEVWFQVTSLPQHGVIIVGERNLTKEKPNFSQFILNKYGITYKHDNSETTHDSFVFSAWLNPKGRSAQRPQDERDVVVEHFNITVTPVNDQPPLLKVKTPGLKVVQGDRVALGPENLKVEDLDNSPEDIRFSVISKPSNGFLALVG
;
A
#
# COMPACT_ATOMS: atom_id res chain seq x y z
N PRO A 1 -9.31 -6.63 8.40
CA PRO A 1 -8.88 -7.50 9.52
C PRO A 1 -7.93 -6.73 10.42
N GLU A 2 -8.36 -6.42 11.65
CA GLU A 2 -7.49 -5.81 12.65
C GLU A 2 -6.28 -6.73 12.85
N HIS A 3 -5.12 -6.27 12.41
CA HIS A 3 -3.86 -6.94 12.71
C HIS A 3 -3.67 -6.76 14.22
N ASN A 4 -3.69 -7.84 14.99
CA ASN A 4 -3.37 -7.79 16.42
C ASN A 4 -1.89 -7.42 16.56
N THR A 5 -1.61 -6.11 16.67
CA THR A 5 -0.29 -5.58 16.96
C THR A 5 0.02 -5.73 18.44
N VAL A 6 1.28 -6.00 18.77
CA VAL A 6 1.77 -5.92 20.15
C VAL A 6 2.28 -4.52 20.50
N LEU A 7 2.26 -3.59 19.54
CA LEU A 7 2.62 -2.19 19.70
C LEU A 7 1.40 -1.38 20.18
N LEU A 8 1.61 -0.13 20.63
CA LEU A 8 0.48 0.76 20.97
C LEU A 8 -0.31 1.18 19.74
N ALA A 9 0.38 1.36 18.62
CA ALA A 9 -0.26 1.63 17.34
C ALA A 9 0.54 0.98 16.20
N ASN A 10 -0.20 0.33 15.31
CA ASN A 10 0.24 -0.09 13.98
C ASN A 10 -1.00 -0.16 13.09
N THR A 11 -1.58 1.00 12.81
CA THR A 11 -2.91 1.10 12.16
C THR A 11 -2.82 1.04 10.64
N GLY A 12 -1.61 1.07 10.08
CA GLY A 12 -1.39 1.32 8.67
C GLY A 12 -1.60 2.79 8.28
N ALA A 13 -1.55 3.07 6.98
CA ALA A 13 -1.81 4.39 6.40
C ALA A 13 -2.61 4.29 5.10
N GLU A 14 -3.31 5.37 4.76
CA GLU A 14 -4.00 5.53 3.49
C GLU A 14 -3.33 6.65 2.70
N VAL A 15 -3.17 6.46 1.40
CA VAL A 15 -2.52 7.43 0.50
C VAL A 15 -3.19 7.38 -0.86
N THR A 16 -3.28 8.51 -1.53
CA THR A 16 -3.70 8.56 -2.93
C THR A 16 -2.53 8.20 -3.83
N GLU A 17 -2.79 7.54 -4.94
CA GLU A 17 -1.77 7.24 -5.93
C GLU A 17 -0.97 8.50 -6.33
N GLY A 18 0.36 8.38 -6.30
CA GLY A 18 1.31 9.44 -6.64
C GLY A 18 1.56 10.45 -5.51
N GLU A 19 0.71 10.43 -4.48
CA GLU A 19 0.76 11.34 -3.35
C GLU A 19 1.62 10.81 -2.19
N SER A 20 1.64 11.58 -1.10
CA SER A 20 2.39 11.25 0.12
C SER A 20 1.51 11.31 1.36
N VAL A 21 1.80 10.45 2.34
CA VAL A 21 1.14 10.43 3.64
C VAL A 21 2.15 10.45 4.77
N VAL A 22 1.86 11.22 5.82
CA VAL A 22 2.65 11.24 7.06
C VAL A 22 2.20 10.11 7.98
N ILE A 23 3.15 9.27 8.38
CA ILE A 23 3.05 8.26 9.44
C ILE A 23 3.59 8.89 10.73
N ASP A 24 2.66 9.27 11.59
CA ASP A 24 2.86 9.86 12.90
C ASP A 24 2.61 8.83 14.01
N GLN A 25 2.73 9.26 15.27
CA GLN A 25 2.59 8.38 16.44
C GLN A 25 1.22 7.69 16.49
N LEU A 26 0.16 8.31 15.98
CA LEU A 26 -1.16 7.69 15.93
C LEU A 26 -1.20 6.47 15.02
N LYS A 27 -0.33 6.41 14.00
CA LYS A 27 -0.26 5.29 13.07
C LYS A 27 0.76 4.23 13.45
N LEU A 28 1.89 4.65 14.05
CA LEU A 28 2.96 3.75 14.48
C LEU A 28 3.56 4.19 15.82
N ASP A 29 3.34 3.39 16.87
CA ASP A 29 3.85 3.66 18.22
C ASP A 29 4.28 2.38 18.94
N ALA A 30 5.58 2.24 19.14
CA ALA A 30 6.20 1.16 19.88
C ALA A 30 6.71 1.60 21.28
N SER A 31 6.23 2.73 21.80
CA SER A 31 6.66 3.27 23.10
C SER A 31 6.33 2.33 24.27
N ASN A 32 5.36 1.43 24.13
CA ASN A 32 5.09 0.39 25.13
C ASN A 32 6.26 -0.57 25.33
N LEU A 33 7.18 -0.71 24.38
CA LEU A 33 8.38 -1.54 24.58
C LEU A 33 9.21 -1.07 25.78
N MET A 34 9.17 0.22 26.12
CA MET A 34 9.83 0.78 27.32
C MET A 34 9.36 0.10 28.61
N SER A 35 8.15 -0.48 28.63
CA SER A 35 7.62 -1.20 29.78
C SER A 35 8.40 -2.47 30.12
N LYS A 36 9.11 -3.07 29.14
CA LYS A 36 9.98 -4.24 29.33
C LYS A 36 11.19 -3.95 30.21
N LEU A 37 11.57 -2.68 30.38
CA LEU A 37 12.67 -2.26 31.24
C LEU A 37 12.20 -1.87 32.66
N PRO A 38 13.02 -2.15 33.69
CA PRO A 38 12.87 -1.55 35.00
C PRO A 38 12.84 -0.02 34.92
N THR A 39 12.02 0.63 35.73
CA THR A 39 11.80 2.09 35.73
C THR A 39 13.09 2.92 35.69
N PRO A 40 14.16 2.61 36.46
CA PRO A 40 15.39 3.40 36.44
C PRO A 40 16.13 3.39 35.09
N LEU A 41 15.92 2.37 34.26
CA LEU A 41 16.59 2.22 32.96
C LEU A 41 15.81 2.85 31.80
N ARG A 42 14.55 3.23 32.00
CA ARG A 42 13.71 3.77 30.92
C ARG A 42 14.20 5.12 30.41
N SER A 43 14.81 5.95 31.25
CA SER A 43 15.33 7.26 30.83
C SER A 43 16.59 7.15 29.97
N SER A 44 17.35 6.06 30.11
CA SER A 44 18.60 5.81 29.37
C SER A 44 18.43 4.98 28.11
N HIS A 45 17.20 4.60 27.76
CA HIS A 45 16.88 3.85 26.54
C HIS A 45 15.88 4.62 25.68
N GLU A 46 15.82 4.23 24.41
CA GLU A 46 14.87 4.72 23.43
C GLU A 46 14.48 3.60 22.48
N VAL A 47 13.33 3.76 21.83
CA VAL A 47 12.84 2.78 20.85
C VAL A 47 13.37 3.14 19.46
N TRP A 48 13.93 2.13 18.79
CA TRP A 48 14.41 2.22 17.42
C TRP A 48 13.68 1.23 16.53
N PHE A 49 13.55 1.65 15.28
CA PHE A 49 13.00 0.88 14.19
C PHE A 49 14.07 0.63 13.13
N GLN A 50 13.96 -0.52 12.47
CA GLN A 50 14.70 -0.88 11.25
C GLN A 50 13.71 -1.39 10.23
N VAL A 51 13.62 -0.76 9.07
CA VAL A 51 12.88 -1.32 7.94
C VAL A 51 13.70 -2.46 7.34
N THR A 52 13.20 -3.68 7.48
CA THR A 52 13.86 -4.90 7.02
C THR A 52 13.42 -5.30 5.61
N SER A 53 12.20 -4.93 5.22
CA SER A 53 11.71 -5.00 3.85
C SER A 53 11.11 -3.66 3.47
N LEU A 54 11.66 -3.03 2.44
CA LEU A 54 11.16 -1.76 1.91
C LEU A 54 9.82 -1.97 1.19
N PRO A 55 9.01 -0.90 1.06
CA PRO A 55 7.84 -0.89 0.17
C PRO A 55 8.22 -1.24 -1.28
N GLN A 56 7.27 -1.80 -2.01
CA GLN A 56 7.44 -2.15 -3.42
C GLN A 56 7.04 -1.02 -4.37
N HIS A 57 6.08 -0.17 -3.97
CA HIS A 57 5.42 0.84 -4.80
C HIS A 57 5.60 2.26 -4.26
N GLY A 58 6.71 2.49 -3.55
CA GLY A 58 6.97 3.78 -2.96
C GLY A 58 8.26 3.84 -2.16
N VAL A 59 8.44 4.94 -1.44
CA VAL A 59 9.61 5.19 -0.60
C VAL A 59 9.20 5.75 0.75
N ILE A 60 9.93 5.35 1.81
CA ILE A 60 9.79 5.92 3.15
C ILE A 60 10.85 7.01 3.31
N ILE A 61 10.44 8.19 3.76
CA ILE A 61 11.27 9.37 3.93
C ILE A 61 11.26 9.76 5.41
N VAL A 62 12.44 9.97 5.99
CA VAL A 62 12.62 10.37 7.40
C VAL A 62 13.33 11.71 7.44
N GLY A 63 12.60 12.78 7.73
CA GLY A 63 13.11 14.14 7.50
C GLY A 63 13.30 14.38 6.00
N GLU A 64 14.54 14.58 5.57
CA GLU A 64 14.88 14.85 4.16
C GLU A 64 15.56 13.67 3.44
N ARG A 65 15.63 12.50 4.08
CA ARG A 65 16.31 11.32 3.51
C ARG A 65 15.36 10.16 3.26
N ASN A 66 15.59 9.45 2.17
CA ASN A 66 14.94 8.17 1.93
C ASN A 66 15.56 7.09 2.83
N LEU A 67 14.73 6.18 3.34
CA LEU A 67 15.20 4.93 3.92
C LEU A 67 15.66 4.01 2.79
N THR A 68 16.82 3.39 2.99
CA THR A 68 17.42 2.43 2.07
C THR A 68 17.91 1.21 2.85
N LYS A 69 18.36 0.17 2.16
CA LYS A 69 18.94 -1.02 2.80
C LYS A 69 20.19 -0.68 3.62
N GLU A 70 20.94 0.35 3.21
CA GLU A 70 22.15 0.83 3.89
C GLU A 70 21.83 1.77 5.05
N LYS A 71 20.70 2.48 4.99
CA LYS A 71 20.24 3.40 6.06
C LYS A 71 18.79 3.13 6.48
N PRO A 72 18.47 1.93 7.04
CA PRO A 72 17.10 1.48 7.25
C PRO A 72 16.47 1.95 8.57
N ASN A 73 17.23 2.67 9.41
CA ASN A 73 16.85 2.90 10.81
C ASN A 73 16.24 4.27 11.05
N PHE A 74 15.29 4.37 11.98
CA PHE A 74 14.79 5.62 12.56
C PHE A 74 14.33 5.39 14.01
N SER A 75 14.21 6.45 14.82
CA SER A 75 13.79 6.31 16.22
C SER A 75 12.34 6.74 16.43
N GLN A 76 11.70 6.21 17.48
CA GLN A 76 10.38 6.66 17.92
C GLN A 76 10.37 8.16 18.23
N PHE A 77 11.48 8.71 18.72
CA PHE A 77 11.60 10.15 18.96
C PHE A 77 11.46 10.97 17.67
N ILE A 78 12.13 10.56 16.58
CA ILE A 78 12.01 11.23 15.29
C ILE A 78 10.57 11.12 14.76
N LEU A 79 9.99 9.93 14.83
CA LEU A 79 8.60 9.70 14.42
C LEU A 79 7.61 10.57 15.21
N ASN A 80 7.75 10.65 16.53
CA ASN A 80 6.87 11.46 17.37
C ASN A 80 7.02 12.96 17.09
N LYS A 81 8.24 13.42 16.78
CA LYS A 81 8.54 14.84 16.62
C LYS A 81 8.20 15.38 15.24
N TYR A 82 8.41 14.57 14.20
CA TYR A 82 8.33 15.01 12.80
C TYR A 82 7.46 14.11 11.92
N GLY A 83 7.10 12.92 12.39
CA GLY A 83 6.59 11.86 11.54
C GLY A 83 7.67 11.28 10.62
N ILE A 84 7.26 10.26 9.88
CA ILE A 84 7.95 9.78 8.66
C ILE A 84 6.94 9.84 7.52
N THR A 85 7.40 9.97 6.28
CA THR A 85 6.50 10.10 5.13
C THR A 85 6.62 8.86 4.26
N TYR A 86 5.49 8.30 3.84
CA TYR A 86 5.46 7.40 2.69
C TYR A 86 5.07 8.20 1.45
N LYS A 87 5.78 7.98 0.34
CA LYS A 87 5.46 8.55 -0.97
C LYS A 87 5.25 7.42 -1.97
N HIS A 88 4.06 7.36 -2.55
CA HIS A 88 3.72 6.41 -3.61
C HIS A 88 4.42 6.78 -4.92
N ASP A 89 4.75 5.78 -5.74
CA ASP A 89 5.51 5.97 -6.98
C ASP A 89 4.66 6.19 -8.25
N ASN A 90 3.34 6.32 -8.08
CA ASN A 90 2.36 6.47 -9.16
C ASN A 90 2.23 5.21 -10.05
N SER A 91 2.44 4.02 -9.47
CA SER A 91 2.12 2.75 -10.12
C SER A 91 0.71 2.27 -9.74
N GLU A 92 0.00 1.70 -10.72
CA GLU A 92 -1.38 1.17 -10.61
C GLU A 92 -1.54 0.04 -9.58
N THR A 93 -1.52 0.42 -8.30
CA THR A 93 -1.58 -0.51 -7.18
C THR A 93 -2.50 0.02 -6.12
N THR A 94 -3.16 -0.90 -5.43
CA THR A 94 -4.14 -0.60 -4.38
C THR A 94 -3.57 -0.82 -2.98
N HIS A 95 -2.39 -1.42 -2.88
CA HIS A 95 -1.78 -1.81 -1.62
C HIS A 95 -0.26 -1.81 -1.73
N ASP A 96 0.39 -1.37 -0.66
CA ASP A 96 1.82 -1.54 -0.43
C ASP A 96 2.05 -1.86 1.05
N SER A 97 3.27 -2.26 1.41
CA SER A 97 3.61 -2.51 2.80
C SER A 97 5.11 -2.52 3.02
N PHE A 98 5.52 -2.30 4.27
CA PHE A 98 6.90 -2.54 4.66
C PHE A 98 6.95 -3.38 5.93
N VAL A 99 8.04 -4.15 6.08
CA VAL A 99 8.31 -4.94 7.28
C VAL A 99 9.36 -4.23 8.10
N PHE A 100 9.15 -4.14 9.41
CA PHE A 100 10.10 -3.50 10.30
C PHE A 100 10.35 -4.32 11.56
N SER A 101 11.53 -4.11 12.13
CA SER A 101 11.88 -4.53 13.49
C SER A 101 11.81 -3.32 14.42
N ALA A 102 11.32 -3.49 15.64
CA ALA A 102 11.32 -2.50 16.72
C ALA A 102 11.99 -3.08 17.97
N TRP A 103 12.90 -2.32 18.60
CA TRP A 103 13.62 -2.75 19.80
C TRP A 103 14.05 -1.56 20.65
N LEU A 104 14.53 -1.87 21.86
CA LEU A 104 15.09 -0.88 22.79
C LEU A 104 16.60 -0.74 22.57
N ASN A 105 17.06 0.49 22.40
CA ASN A 105 18.48 0.84 22.25
C ASN A 105 18.92 1.78 23.38
N PRO A 106 20.09 1.57 24.00
CA PRO A 106 20.67 2.55 24.92
C PRO A 106 20.93 3.88 24.21
N LYS A 107 20.53 4.98 24.83
CA LYS A 107 20.79 6.33 24.32
C LYS A 107 22.28 6.59 24.18
N GLY A 108 22.66 7.33 23.13
CA GLY A 108 24.06 7.66 22.84
C GLY A 108 24.85 6.52 22.19
N ARG A 109 24.22 5.38 21.89
CA ARG A 109 24.81 4.32 21.05
C ARG A 109 24.19 4.33 19.66
N SER A 110 25.00 3.94 18.67
CA SER A 110 24.50 3.68 17.32
C SER A 110 23.39 2.64 17.36
N ALA A 111 22.32 2.88 16.61
CA ALA A 111 21.21 1.94 16.50
C ALA A 111 21.67 0.64 15.83
N GLN A 112 21.72 -0.44 16.61
CA GLN A 112 22.06 -1.76 16.12
C GLN A 112 20.97 -2.73 16.59
N ARG A 113 20.35 -3.43 15.63
CA ARG A 113 19.34 -4.46 15.91
C ARG A 113 19.99 -5.58 16.76
N PRO A 114 19.38 -5.96 17.89
CA PRO A 114 19.82 -7.12 18.67
C PRO A 114 19.84 -8.39 17.83
N GLN A 115 20.76 -9.30 18.16
CA GLN A 115 20.80 -10.64 17.56
C GLN A 115 19.80 -11.61 18.22
N ASP A 116 19.45 -11.37 19.47
CA ASP A 116 18.43 -12.15 20.17
C ASP A 116 17.03 -11.69 19.74
N GLU A 117 16.34 -12.54 18.99
CA GLU A 117 15.00 -12.26 18.47
C GLU A 117 13.96 -12.04 19.58
N ARG A 118 14.24 -12.45 20.84
CA ARG A 118 13.34 -12.19 21.98
C ARG A 118 13.25 -10.71 22.36
N ASP A 119 14.28 -9.94 22.03
CA ASP A 119 14.35 -8.50 22.31
C ASP A 119 13.83 -7.63 21.16
N VAL A 120 13.42 -8.27 20.06
CA VAL A 120 12.97 -7.61 18.84
C VAL A 120 11.49 -7.92 18.59
N VAL A 121 10.71 -6.90 18.24
CA VAL A 121 9.36 -7.07 17.72
C VAL A 121 9.41 -6.86 16.21
N VAL A 122 8.87 -7.81 15.45
CA VAL A 122 8.79 -7.73 13.98
C VAL A 122 7.33 -7.63 13.57
N GLU A 123 6.98 -6.58 12.81
CA GLU A 123 5.62 -6.36 12.34
C GLU A 123 5.60 -5.81 10.91
N HIS A 124 4.42 -5.86 10.30
CA HIS A 124 4.12 -5.33 8.98
C HIS A 124 3.34 -4.03 9.15
N PHE A 125 3.71 -3.00 8.41
CA PHE A 125 2.95 -1.77 8.29
C PHE A 125 2.26 -1.75 6.91
N ASN A 126 0.93 -1.78 6.91
CA ASN A 126 0.14 -1.82 5.68
C ASN A 126 -0.18 -0.42 5.17
N ILE A 127 -0.16 -0.26 3.85
CA ILE A 127 -0.50 0.98 3.16
C ILE A 127 -1.61 0.67 2.16
N THR A 128 -2.73 1.33 2.31
CA THR A 128 -3.84 1.25 1.36
C THR A 128 -3.73 2.41 0.39
N VAL A 129 -3.73 2.13 -0.91
CA VAL A 129 -3.61 3.13 -1.96
C VAL A 129 -4.97 3.36 -2.60
N THR A 130 -5.38 4.62 -2.66
CA THR A 130 -6.58 5.05 -3.39
C THR A 130 -6.19 5.35 -4.84
N PRO A 131 -6.71 4.61 -5.83
CA PRO A 131 -6.39 4.82 -7.24
C PRO A 131 -6.77 6.21 -7.74
N VAL A 132 -6.09 6.68 -8.78
CA VAL A 132 -6.42 7.93 -9.48
C VAL A 132 -6.70 7.59 -10.94
N ASN A 133 -7.91 7.91 -11.40
CA ASN A 133 -8.32 7.67 -12.79
C ASN A 133 -7.51 8.48 -13.81
N ASP A 134 -6.35 7.96 -14.17
CA ASP A 134 -5.43 8.55 -15.14
C ASP A 134 -5.05 7.58 -16.27
N GLN A 135 -5.46 6.29 -16.19
CA GLN A 135 -5.25 5.31 -17.25
C GLN A 135 -6.53 4.95 -18.02
N PRO A 136 -6.42 4.67 -19.32
CA PRO A 136 -7.55 4.19 -20.09
C PRO A 136 -7.88 2.72 -19.75
N PRO A 137 -9.18 2.35 -19.76
CA PRO A 137 -9.59 0.96 -19.57
C PRO A 137 -8.96 0.00 -20.60
N LEU A 138 -8.53 -1.19 -20.16
CA LEU A 138 -7.84 -2.16 -21.00
C LEU A 138 -8.74 -3.31 -21.47
N LEU A 139 -8.85 -3.51 -22.78
CA LEU A 139 -9.55 -4.65 -23.37
C LEU A 139 -8.75 -5.94 -23.17
N LYS A 140 -9.30 -6.89 -22.42
CA LYS A 140 -8.65 -8.18 -22.11
C LYS A 140 -8.97 -9.28 -23.11
N VAL A 141 -9.94 -9.07 -23.99
CA VAL A 141 -10.29 -10.02 -25.05
C VAL A 141 -9.28 -9.90 -26.19
N LYS A 142 -8.48 -10.95 -26.42
CA LYS A 142 -7.44 -10.97 -27.46
C LYS A 142 -7.99 -10.86 -28.88
N THR A 143 -9.13 -11.50 -29.13
CA THR A 143 -9.81 -11.50 -30.44
C THR A 143 -11.30 -11.21 -30.23
N PRO A 144 -11.66 -9.93 -30.01
CA PRO A 144 -13.05 -9.52 -29.87
C PRO A 144 -13.82 -9.89 -31.13
N GLY A 145 -14.93 -10.58 -30.96
CA GLY A 145 -15.72 -11.03 -32.09
C GLY A 145 -16.96 -11.78 -31.63
N LEU A 146 -17.98 -11.76 -32.48
CA LEU A 146 -19.25 -12.44 -32.28
C LEU A 146 -19.62 -13.15 -33.58
N LYS A 147 -19.98 -14.43 -33.48
CA LYS A 147 -20.52 -15.19 -34.62
C LYS A 147 -22.02 -15.33 -34.44
N VAL A 148 -22.77 -14.87 -35.44
CA VAL A 148 -24.24 -14.86 -35.42
C VAL A 148 -24.74 -15.57 -36.66
N VAL A 149 -25.65 -16.54 -36.48
CA VAL A 149 -26.33 -17.19 -37.60
C VAL A 149 -27.36 -16.22 -38.18
N GLN A 150 -27.47 -16.18 -39.51
CA GLN A 150 -28.41 -15.28 -40.16
C GLN A 150 -29.85 -15.49 -39.66
N GLY A 151 -30.52 -14.40 -39.30
CA GLY A 151 -31.88 -14.42 -38.74
C GLY A 151 -31.95 -14.66 -37.24
N ASP A 152 -30.82 -14.99 -36.61
CA ASP A 152 -30.73 -15.28 -35.19
C ASP A 152 -30.18 -14.09 -34.39
N ARG A 153 -30.20 -14.22 -33.05
CA ARG A 153 -29.67 -13.21 -32.13
C ARG A 153 -28.68 -13.83 -31.14
N VAL A 154 -27.60 -13.12 -30.85
CA VAL A 154 -26.62 -13.52 -29.84
C VAL A 154 -26.33 -12.33 -28.93
N ALA A 155 -26.31 -12.58 -27.62
CA ALA A 155 -25.96 -11.56 -26.63
C ALA A 155 -24.47 -11.22 -26.70
N LEU A 156 -24.13 -9.95 -26.46
CA LEU A 156 -22.76 -9.54 -26.20
C LEU A 156 -22.48 -9.72 -24.71
N GLY A 157 -21.47 -10.51 -24.38
CA GLY A 157 -21.02 -10.73 -23.01
C GLY A 157 -19.53 -10.45 -22.81
N PRO A 158 -18.99 -10.71 -21.60
CA PRO A 158 -17.57 -10.57 -21.28
C PRO A 158 -16.64 -11.36 -22.22
N GLU A 159 -17.11 -12.47 -22.79
CA GLU A 159 -16.39 -13.25 -23.79
C GLU A 159 -16.12 -12.47 -25.09
N ASN A 160 -16.95 -11.48 -25.41
CA ASN A 160 -16.76 -10.61 -26.57
C ASN A 160 -16.08 -9.30 -26.19
N LEU A 161 -16.48 -8.73 -25.05
CA LEU A 161 -16.06 -7.40 -24.57
C LEU A 161 -15.81 -7.46 -23.06
N LYS A 162 -14.63 -7.92 -22.67
CA LYS A 162 -14.11 -7.79 -21.30
C LYS A 162 -13.08 -6.67 -21.24
N VAL A 163 -13.38 -5.65 -20.45
CA VAL A 163 -12.48 -4.56 -20.11
C VAL A 163 -12.15 -4.66 -18.62
N GLU A 164 -10.91 -4.38 -18.25
CA GLU A 164 -10.51 -4.19 -16.87
C GLU A 164 -9.85 -2.83 -16.76
N ASP A 165 -10.14 -2.16 -15.65
CA ASP A 165 -9.62 -0.86 -15.26
C ASP A 165 -9.26 -0.98 -13.77
N LEU A 166 -8.07 -0.52 -13.38
CA LEU A 166 -7.63 -0.58 -11.98
C LEU A 166 -8.05 0.67 -11.20
N ASP A 167 -8.38 1.75 -11.91
CA ASP A 167 -8.83 3.02 -11.35
C ASP A 167 -10.33 3.09 -11.15
N ASN A 168 -11.07 2.31 -11.96
CA ASN A 168 -12.51 2.38 -12.00
C ASN A 168 -13.16 1.06 -11.62
N SER A 169 -14.28 1.19 -10.90
CA SER A 169 -15.13 0.04 -10.65
C SER A 169 -15.78 -0.43 -11.96
N PRO A 170 -16.11 -1.73 -12.11
CA PRO A 170 -16.73 -2.24 -13.34
C PRO A 170 -18.04 -1.53 -13.74
N GLU A 171 -18.75 -0.94 -12.78
CA GLU A 171 -20.00 -0.19 -12.96
C GLU A 171 -19.79 1.22 -13.53
N ASP A 172 -18.60 1.79 -13.39
CA ASP A 172 -18.23 3.07 -13.99
C ASP A 172 -17.84 2.96 -15.47
N ILE A 173 -17.50 1.74 -15.93
CA ILE A 173 -17.08 1.49 -17.32
C ILE A 173 -18.29 1.54 -18.26
N ARG A 174 -18.23 2.42 -19.26
CA ARG A 174 -19.26 2.55 -20.30
C ARG A 174 -18.75 2.21 -21.69
N PHE A 175 -19.52 1.40 -22.41
CA PHE A 175 -19.30 1.10 -23.82
C PHE A 175 -20.15 2.01 -24.70
N SER A 176 -19.58 2.52 -25.78
CA SER A 176 -20.31 3.29 -26.80
C SER A 176 -20.10 2.68 -28.18
N VAL A 177 -21.15 2.71 -29.00
CA VAL A 177 -21.10 2.22 -30.38
C VAL A 177 -20.79 3.39 -31.30
N ILE A 178 -19.53 3.50 -31.72
CA ILE A 178 -19.06 4.56 -32.61
C ILE A 178 -19.36 4.28 -34.09
N SER A 179 -19.54 3.00 -34.46
CA SER A 179 -19.88 2.58 -35.80
C SER A 179 -20.83 1.38 -35.74
N LYS A 180 -21.89 1.41 -36.54
CA LYS A 180 -22.87 0.32 -36.59
C LYS A 180 -22.30 -0.88 -37.36
N PRO A 181 -22.72 -2.12 -37.05
CA PRO A 181 -22.33 -3.27 -37.83
C PRO A 181 -22.83 -3.13 -39.27
N SER A 182 -22.03 -3.61 -40.23
CA SER A 182 -22.40 -3.60 -41.66
C SER A 182 -23.53 -4.59 -41.99
N ASN A 183 -23.72 -5.61 -41.15
CA ASN A 183 -24.77 -6.61 -41.26
C ASN A 183 -25.51 -6.75 -39.92
N GLY A 184 -26.84 -6.66 -39.94
CA GLY A 184 -27.67 -6.73 -38.74
C GLY A 184 -27.73 -5.41 -37.96
N PHE A 185 -28.12 -5.47 -36.69
CA PHE A 185 -28.21 -4.32 -35.79
C PHE A 185 -27.95 -4.74 -34.35
N LEU A 186 -27.46 -3.80 -33.54
CA LEU A 186 -27.38 -3.96 -32.08
C LEU A 186 -28.70 -3.51 -31.47
N ALA A 187 -29.18 -4.27 -30.49
CA ALA A 187 -30.35 -3.93 -29.70
C ALA A 187 -30.06 -4.23 -28.22
N LEU A 188 -30.57 -3.39 -27.32
CA LEU A 188 -30.58 -3.70 -25.90
C LEU A 188 -31.53 -4.88 -25.68
N VAL A 189 -31.15 -5.79 -24.77
CA VAL A 189 -32.07 -6.84 -24.32
C VAL A 189 -33.22 -6.14 -23.59
N GLY A 190 -34.44 -6.33 -24.09
CA GLY A 190 -35.67 -5.82 -23.47
C GLY A 190 -36.16 -6.73 -22.37
#